data_AF-A0A1I7E8H3-F1
#
_entry.id   AF-A0A1I7E8H3-F1
#
_cell.length_a   1.000
_cell.length_b   1.000
_cell.length_c   1.000
_cell.angle_alpha   90.00
_cell.angle_beta   90.00
_cell.angle_gamma   90.00
#
_symmetry.space_group_name_H-M   'P 1'
#
loop_
_entity.id
_entity.type
_entity.pdbx_description
1 polymer ?
#
loop_
_entity_poly.entity_id
_entity_poly.type
_entity_poly.pdbx_seq_one_letter_code
_entity_poly.pdbx_strand_id
1 'polypeptide(L)' 'MAREREEFTPPVRIHPSGSHLVIYRREGQGVEIIRILHTHQDLMAYLNDG' A
#
# COMPACT_ATOMS: atom_id res chain seq x y z
N MET A 1 4.50 3.74 12.38
CA MET A 1 3.30 3.01 11.88
C MET A 1 2.60 3.90 10.87
N ALA A 2 2.12 3.36 9.73
CA ALA A 2 1.54 4.16 8.64
C ALA A 2 0.10 4.63 8.93
N ARG A 3 -0.26 5.81 8.42
CA ARG A 3 -1.62 6.39 8.48
C ARG A 3 -2.57 5.57 7.61
N GLU A 4 -3.79 5.39 8.10
CA GLU A 4 -4.91 4.81 7.36
C GLU A 4 -5.45 5.80 6.33
N ARG A 5 -5.69 5.29 5.12
CA ARG A 5 -6.12 6.02 3.94
C ARG A 5 -7.52 5.58 3.59
N GLU A 6 -8.48 6.44 3.94
CA GLU A 6 -9.91 6.23 3.73
C GLU A 6 -10.34 6.49 2.28
N GLU A 7 -9.44 7.03 1.46
CA GLU A 7 -9.66 7.15 0.01
C GLU A 7 -9.80 5.79 -0.71
N PHE A 8 -9.40 4.69 -0.07
CA PHE A 8 -9.59 3.33 -0.57
C PHE A 8 -10.73 2.62 0.17
N THR A 9 -11.49 1.80 -0.55
CA THR A 9 -12.53 0.94 0.04
C THR A 9 -12.21 -0.53 -0.27
N PRO A 10 -11.81 -1.36 0.71
CA PRO A 10 -11.64 -1.03 2.14
C PRO A 10 -10.42 -0.12 2.41
N PRO A 11 -10.38 0.61 3.55
CA PRO A 11 -9.26 1.48 3.92
C PRO A 11 -7.95 0.71 4.01
N VAL A 12 -6.87 1.32 3.52
CA VAL A 12 -5.53 0.71 3.51
C VAL A 12 -4.50 1.61 4.19
N ARG A 13 -3.32 1.06 4.47
CA ARG A 13 -2.14 1.76 4.97
C ARG A 13 -1.02 1.55 3.99
N ILE A 14 -0.25 2.61 3.73
CA ILE A 14 0.89 2.58 2.82
C ILE A 14 2.14 2.93 3.62
N HIS A 15 3.08 1.99 3.71
CA HIS A 15 4.33 2.16 4.44
C HIS A 15 5.54 2.04 3.50
N PRO A 16 6.42 3.06 3.42
CA PRO A 16 7.67 2.93 2.70
C PRO A 16 8.64 2.02 3.48
N SER A 17 9.27 1.09 2.76
CA SER A 17 10.31 0.19 3.26
C SER A 17 11.44 0.10 2.23
N GLY A 18 12.48 0.92 2.42
CA GLY A 18 13.53 1.09 1.43
C GLY A 18 12.97 1.55 0.08
N SER A 19 13.32 0.84 -0.99
CA SER A 19 12.83 1.09 -2.35
C SER A 19 11.41 0.57 -2.63
N HIS A 20 10.71 0.07 -1.61
CA HIS A 20 9.39 -0.52 -1.77
C HIS A 20 8.31 0.25 -0.99
N LEU A 21 7.07 0.16 -1.48
CA LEU A 21 5.86 0.55 -0.77
C LEU A 21 5.10 -0.72 -0.38
N VAL A 22 4.80 -0.86 0.90
CA VAL A 22 3.97 -1.95 1.42
C VAL A 22 2.56 -1.41 1.65
N ILE A 23 1.59 -1.96 0.92
CA ILE A 23 0.17 -1.66 1.07
C ILE A 23 -0.46 -2.79 1.88
N TYR A 24 -1.05 -2.45 3.01
CA TYR A 24 -1.60 -3.43 3.95
C TYR A 24 -2.81 -2.87 4.69
N ARG A 25 -3.62 -3.74 5.27
CA ARG A 25 -4.66 -3.36 6.23
C ARG A 25 -4.50 -4.14 7.54
N ARG A 26 -5.11 -3.63 8.62
CA ARG A 26 -5.23 -4.40 9.87
C ARG A 26 -6.34 -5.43 9.71
N GLU A 27 -6.07 -6.65 10.15
CA GLU A 27 -7.06 -7.74 10.16
C GLU A 27 -6.96 -8.48 11.50
N GLY A 28 -7.96 -8.26 12.37
CA GLY A 28 -7.94 -8.79 13.73
C GLY A 28 -6.67 -8.39 14.51
N GLN A 29 -5.90 -9.40 14.93
CA GLN A 29 -4.63 -9.21 15.64
C GLN A 29 -3.40 -9.12 14.69
N GLY A 30 -3.61 -9.24 13.39
CA GLY A 30 -2.57 -9.26 12.38
C GLY A 30 -2.66 -8.13 11.36
N VAL A 31 -1.89 -8.28 10.28
CA VAL A 31 -1.94 -7.44 9.10
C VAL A 31 -2.11 -8.31 7.87
N GLU A 32 -2.94 -7.87 6.93
CA GLU A 32 -3.02 -8.46 5.60
C GLU A 32 -2.20 -7.59 4.65
N ILE A 33 -1.21 -8.20 3.98
CA ILE A 33 -0.44 -7.53 2.94
C ILE A 33 -1.22 -7.65 1.63
N ILE A 34 -1.65 -6.51 1.10
CA ILE A 34 -2.43 -6.44 -0.14
C ILE A 34 -1.49 -6.41 -1.34
N ARG A 35 -0.43 -5.60 -1.27
CA ARG A 35 0.55 -5.46 -2.35
C ARG A 35 1.88 -4.89 -1.85
N ILE A 36 2.96 -5.27 -2.54
CA ILE A 36 4.27 -4.64 -2.42
C ILE A 36 4.62 -4.07 -3.79
N LEU A 37 4.98 -2.79 -3.83
CA LEU A 37 5.34 -2.07 -5.05
C LEU A 37 6.79 -1.62 -4.96
N HIS A 38 7.54 -1.67 -6.06
CA HIS A 38 8.81 -0.98 -6.18
C HIS A 38 8.57 0.49 -6.56
N THR A 39 8.99 1.44 -5.71
CA THR A 39 8.57 2.85 -5.72
C THR A 39 8.79 3.54 -7.07
N HIS A 40 9.86 3.20 -7.79
CA HIS A 40 10.20 3.85 -9.06
C HIS A 40 9.57 3.19 -10.29
N GLN A 41 9.37 1.87 -10.28
CA GLN A 41 8.94 1.13 -11.47
C GLN A 41 7.43 0.98 -11.51
N ASP A 42 6.81 0.68 -10.37
CA ASP A 42 5.41 0.27 -10.36
C ASP A 42 4.44 1.44 -10.14
N LEU A 43 4.88 2.53 -9.51
CA LEU A 43 4.02 3.69 -9.29
C LEU A 43 3.60 4.35 -10.61
N MET A 44 4.53 4.47 -11.57
CA MET A 44 4.23 5.05 -12.88
C MET A 44 3.29 4.15 -13.70
N ALA A 45 3.49 2.83 -13.66
CA ALA A 45 2.59 1.89 -14.32
C ALA A 45 1.18 1.95 -13.71
N TYR A 46 1.07 1.99 -12.39
CA TYR A 46 -0.21 2.04 -11.69
C TYR A 46 -0.99 3.34 -11.94
N LEU A 47 -0.30 4.47 -12.13
CA LEU A 47 -0.94 5.76 -12.47
C LEU A 47 -1.41 5.82 -13.93
N ASN A 48 -0.83 5.03 -14.82
CA ASN A 48 -1.17 5.04 -16.25
C ASN A 48 -2.31 4.08 -16.63
N ASP A 49 -2.59 3.09 -15.79
CA ASP A 49 -3.63 2.06 -16.01
C ASP A 49 -4.98 2.40 -15.33
N GLY A 50 -5.17 3.66 -14.93
CA GLY A 50 -6.38 4.17 -14.25
C GLY A 50 -7.31 4.97 -15.15
#